data_AF-A0A4R6ME77-F1
#
_entry.id   AF-A0A4R6ME77-F1
#
_cell.length_a   1.000
_cell.length_b   1.000
_cell.length_c   1.000
_cell.angle_alpha   90.00
_cell.angle_beta   90.00
_cell.angle_gamma   90.00
#
_symmetry.space_group_name_H-M   'P 1'
#
loop_
_entity.id
_entity.type
_entity.pdbx_description
1 polymer ?
#
loop_
_entity_poly.entity_id
_entity_poly.type
_entity_poly.pdbx_seq_one_letter_code
_entity_poly.pdbx_strand_id
1 'polypeptide(L)'
;MTITTATGAKKPIKLRIIFILNALKILITFGFFTAFKYFGFTAGELAGDSAAMTMLYAAFGYLALFAVMILFILKRQMVGMRSVIAADLILSIFIPAPIGIVISIVSLGLTFTQSVRNYFSYKG
;
A
#
# COMPACT_ATOMS: atom_id res chain seq x y z
N MET A 1 -41.16 0.01 7.21
CA MET A 1 -39.82 -0.54 7.52
C MET A 1 -38.82 0.25 6.68
N THR A 2 -38.28 1.32 7.25
CA THR A 2 -37.27 2.15 6.59
C THR A 2 -35.97 1.37 6.57
N ILE A 3 -35.55 0.93 5.39
CA ILE A 3 -34.23 0.34 5.19
C ILE A 3 -33.23 1.46 5.45
N THR A 4 -32.67 1.52 6.66
CA THR A 4 -31.53 2.35 6.99
C THR A 4 -30.35 1.82 6.20
N THR A 5 -30.16 2.35 4.99
CA THR A 5 -28.91 2.23 4.28
C THR A 5 -27.82 2.71 5.22
N ALA A 6 -26.83 1.88 5.53
CA ALA A 6 -25.63 2.27 6.25
C ALA A 6 -24.76 3.18 5.35
N THR A 7 -25.29 4.34 4.95
CA THR A 7 -24.67 5.35 4.10
C THR A 7 -24.05 6.41 4.99
N GLY A 8 -22.84 6.14 5.51
CA GLY A 8 -22.23 7.02 6.51
C GLY A 8 -21.25 8.08 6.00
N ALA A 9 -20.38 7.78 5.04
CA ALA A 9 -19.49 8.78 4.43
C ALA A 9 -18.95 8.25 3.10
N LYS A 10 -19.10 9.02 2.01
CA LYS A 10 -18.50 8.65 0.71
C LYS A 10 -16.98 8.54 0.88
N LYS A 11 -16.39 7.40 0.52
CA LYS A 11 -14.92 7.22 0.55
C LYS A 11 -14.25 8.36 -0.21
N PRO A 12 -13.41 9.20 0.43
CA PRO A 12 -12.82 10.36 -0.20
C PRO A 12 -11.87 9.94 -1.31
N ILE A 13 -11.75 10.76 -2.36
CA ILE A 13 -10.89 10.48 -3.53
C ILE A 13 -9.46 10.17 -3.09
N LYS A 14 -8.94 10.89 -2.09
CA LYS A 14 -7.59 10.67 -1.55
C LYS A 14 -7.38 9.27 -0.97
N LEU A 15 -8.40 8.68 -0.34
CA LEU A 15 -8.32 7.30 0.16
C LEU A 15 -8.32 6.28 -0.97
N ARG A 16 -9.03 6.57 -2.08
CA ARG A 16 -8.97 5.77 -3.30
C ARG A 16 -7.58 5.85 -3.93
N ILE A 17 -6.95 7.03 -3.95
CA ILE A 17 -5.58 7.21 -4.43
C ILE A 17 -4.60 6.38 -3.59
N ILE A 18 -4.68 6.45 -2.25
CA ILE A 18 -3.86 5.60 -1.37
C ILE A 18 -4.02 4.12 -1.73
N PHE A 19 -5.27 3.67 -1.89
CA PHE A 19 -5.56 2.29 -2.26
C PHE A 19 -4.96 1.90 -3.61
N ILE A 20 -5.17 2.71 -4.65
CA ILE A 20 -4.66 2.45 -6.00
C ILE A 20 -3.15 2.45 -6.04
N LEU A 21 -2.49 3.41 -5.36
CA LEU A 21 -1.03 3.48 -5.33
C LEU A 21 -0.42 2.24 -4.68
N ASN A 22 -1.00 1.75 -3.58
CA ASN A 22 -0.51 0.54 -2.90
C ASN A 22 -0.79 -0.72 -3.73
N ALA A 23 -1.95 -0.82 -4.39
CA ALA A 23 -2.25 -1.93 -5.29
C ALA A 23 -1.31 -1.94 -6.51
N LEU A 24 -1.09 -0.77 -7.12
CA LEU A 24 -0.18 -0.61 -8.25
C LEU A 24 1.25 -0.98 -7.86
N LYS A 25 1.70 -0.61 -6.66
CA LYS A 25 3.00 -0.99 -6.13
C LYS A 25 3.18 -2.51 -6.14
N ILE A 26 2.21 -3.26 -5.61
CA ILE A 26 2.26 -4.74 -5.57
C ILE A 26 2.39 -5.31 -7.00
N LEU A 27 1.59 -4.81 -7.94
CA LEU A 27 1.64 -5.23 -9.34
C LEU A 27 3.00 -4.94 -9.96
N ILE A 28 3.56 -3.75 -9.73
CA ILE A 28 4.90 -3.38 -10.18
C ILE A 28 5.95 -4.31 -9.59
N THR A 29 5.86 -4.67 -8.31
CA THR A 29 6.80 -5.59 -7.67
C THR A 29 6.75 -6.99 -8.28
N PHE A 30 5.56 -7.52 -8.58
CA PHE A 30 5.43 -8.77 -9.35
C PHE A 30 5.95 -8.65 -10.79
N GLY A 31 5.77 -7.48 -11.41
CA GLY A 31 6.37 -7.15 -12.70
C GLY A 31 7.90 -7.24 -12.66
N PHE A 32 8.53 -6.65 -11.63
CA PHE A 32 9.97 -6.75 -11.43
C PHE A 32 10.44 -8.17 -11.15
N PHE A 33 9.72 -8.94 -10.31
CA PHE A 33 10.02 -10.37 -10.14
C PHE A 33 10.11 -11.09 -11.49
N THR A 34 9.11 -10.88 -12.35
CA THR A 34 9.06 -11.50 -13.68
C THR A 34 10.21 -11.01 -14.56
N ALA A 35 10.50 -9.70 -14.53
CA ALA A 35 11.61 -9.10 -15.27
C ALA A 35 12.97 -9.68 -14.88
N PHE A 36 13.26 -9.80 -13.57
CA PHE A 36 14.50 -10.38 -13.07
C PHE A 36 14.59 -11.89 -13.36
N LYS A 37 13.48 -12.63 -13.20
CA LYS A 37 13.48 -14.09 -13.32
C LYS A 37 13.54 -14.60 -14.77
N TYR A 38 12.81 -13.95 -15.68
CA TYR A 38 12.58 -14.48 -17.03
C TYR A 38 13.20 -13.62 -18.14
N PHE A 39 13.41 -12.32 -17.91
CA PHE A 39 13.90 -11.41 -18.93
C PHE A 39 15.36 -10.96 -18.70
N GLY A 40 16.03 -11.51 -17.69
CA GLY A 40 17.44 -11.21 -17.41
C GLY A 40 17.68 -9.75 -17.02
N PHE A 41 16.68 -9.07 -16.46
CA PHE A 41 16.81 -7.68 -16.03
C PHE A 41 17.88 -7.52 -14.95
N THR A 42 18.62 -6.42 -14.97
CA THR A 42 19.62 -6.07 -13.96
C THR A 42 19.43 -4.62 -13.54
N ALA A 43 19.56 -4.35 -12.24
CA ALA A 43 19.41 -3.01 -11.69
C ALA A 43 20.49 -2.76 -10.63
N GLY A 44 21.60 -2.16 -11.04
CA GLY A 44 22.80 -2.03 -10.19
C GLY A 44 23.34 -3.42 -9.82
N GLU A 45 23.47 -3.69 -8.52
CA GLU A 45 23.94 -4.98 -7.98
C GLU A 45 22.84 -6.06 -7.92
N LEU A 46 21.58 -5.69 -8.14
CA LEU A 46 20.47 -6.64 -8.17
C LEU A 46 20.43 -7.33 -9.53
N ALA A 47 20.75 -8.63 -9.55
CA ALA A 47 20.72 -9.47 -10.73
C ALA A 47 20.23 -10.89 -10.43
N GLY A 48 19.60 -11.50 -11.44
CA GLY A 48 19.25 -12.92 -11.45
C GLY A 48 18.28 -13.36 -10.36
N ASP A 49 18.39 -14.63 -9.97
CA ASP A 49 17.42 -15.30 -9.11
C ASP A 49 17.33 -14.73 -7.69
N SER A 50 18.44 -14.23 -7.14
CA SER A 50 18.44 -13.60 -5.80
C SER A 50 17.60 -12.32 -5.78
N ALA A 51 17.77 -11.47 -6.81
CA ALA A 51 16.98 -10.25 -6.97
C ALA A 51 15.51 -10.57 -7.21
N ALA A 52 15.21 -11.58 -8.05
CA ALA A 52 13.85 -12.04 -8.26
C ALA A 52 13.20 -12.48 -6.93
N MET A 53 13.83 -13.37 -6.17
CA MET A 53 13.28 -13.84 -4.89
C MET A 53 13.06 -12.70 -3.90
N THR A 54 13.97 -11.73 -3.86
CA THR A 54 13.82 -10.51 -3.05
C THR A 54 12.55 -9.73 -3.44
N MET A 55 12.31 -9.55 -4.74
CA MET A 55 11.07 -8.91 -5.22
C MET A 55 9.83 -9.73 -4.89
N LEU A 56 9.91 -11.06 -4.96
CA LEU A 56 8.79 -11.93 -4.61
C LEU A 56 8.42 -11.81 -3.12
N TYR A 57 9.41 -11.83 -2.22
CA TYR A 57 9.19 -11.62 -0.79
C TYR A 57 8.64 -10.22 -0.50
N ALA A 58 9.16 -9.19 -1.18
CA ALA A 58 8.62 -7.84 -1.09
C ALA A 58 7.16 -7.78 -1.52
N ALA A 59 6.80 -8.43 -2.64
CA ALA A 59 5.43 -8.45 -3.15
C ALA A 59 4.46 -9.10 -2.15
N PHE A 60 4.85 -10.22 -1.54
CA PHE A 60 4.05 -10.84 -0.48
C PHE A 60 3.94 -9.97 0.78
N GLY A 61 5.03 -9.31 1.18
CA GLY A 61 5.02 -8.37 2.30
C GLY A 61 4.08 -7.18 2.05
N TYR A 62 4.17 -6.56 0.87
CA TYR A 62 3.27 -5.48 0.46
C TYR A 62 1.83 -5.95 0.35
N LEU A 63 1.57 -7.17 -0.15
CA LEU A 63 0.23 -7.73 -0.23
C LEU A 63 -0.38 -7.94 1.17
N ALA A 64 0.39 -8.50 2.11
CA ALA A 64 -0.04 -8.68 3.49
C ALA A 64 -0.35 -7.33 4.16
N LEU A 65 0.55 -6.36 4.05
CA LEU A 65 0.33 -5.02 4.58
C LEU A 65 -0.87 -4.34 3.93
N PHE A 66 -1.05 -4.48 2.61
CA PHE A 66 -2.21 -3.94 1.91
C PHE A 66 -3.53 -4.55 2.41
N ALA A 67 -3.58 -5.85 2.64
CA ALA A 67 -4.75 -6.50 3.23
C ALA A 67 -5.06 -5.94 4.63
N VAL A 68 -4.04 -5.80 5.49
CA VAL A 68 -4.21 -5.22 6.84
C VAL A 68 -4.65 -3.75 6.77
N MET A 69 -4.13 -2.98 5.81
CA MET A 69 -4.56 -1.60 5.57
C MET A 69 -6.04 -1.53 5.23
N ILE A 70 -6.53 -2.42 4.35
CA ILE A 70 -7.95 -2.50 4.01
C ILE A 70 -8.79 -2.81 5.24
N LEU A 71 -8.36 -3.75 6.09
CA LEU A 71 -9.06 -4.07 7.34
C LEU A 71 -9.18 -2.84 8.25
N PHE A 72 -8.12 -2.05 8.42
CA PHE A 72 -8.19 -0.82 9.22
C PHE A 72 -9.04 0.27 8.58
N ILE A 73 -9.04 0.38 7.25
CA ILE A 73 -9.93 1.29 6.52
C ILE A 73 -11.39 0.92 6.77
N LEU A 74 -11.74 -0.37 6.66
CA LEU A 74 -13.09 -0.87 6.89
C LEU A 74 -13.53 -0.68 8.35
N LYS A 75 -12.61 -0.92 9.31
CA LYS A 75 -12.81 -0.66 10.74
C LYS A 75 -12.78 0.82 11.11
N ARG A 76 -12.55 1.73 10.15
CA ARG A 76 -12.37 3.17 10.36
C ARG A 76 -11.34 3.51 11.46
N GLN A 77 -10.24 2.76 11.52
CA GLN A 77 -9.14 3.01 12.47
C GLN A 77 -8.00 3.77 11.78
N MET A 78 -7.95 5.08 11.99
CA MET A 78 -6.95 5.94 11.36
C MET A 78 -5.52 5.61 11.79
N VAL A 79 -5.32 5.37 13.09
CA VAL A 79 -4.00 5.04 13.65
C VAL A 79 -3.50 3.73 13.06
N GLY A 80 -4.36 2.70 13.02
CA GLY A 80 -4.02 1.40 12.41
C GLY A 80 -3.62 1.53 10.93
N MET A 81 -4.38 2.30 10.13
CA MET A 81 -4.02 2.55 8.73
C MET A 81 -2.64 3.22 8.60
N ARG A 82 -2.34 4.22 9.43
CA ARG A 82 -1.04 4.91 9.42
C ARG A 82 0.10 4.01 9.84
N SER A 83 -0.10 3.19 10.87
CA SER A 83 0.89 2.21 11.33
C SER A 83 1.23 1.21 10.23
N VAL A 84 0.25 0.76 9.45
CA VAL A 84 0.49 -0.12 8.31
C VAL A 84 1.29 0.57 7.22
N ILE A 85 0.95 1.82 6.86
CA ILE A 85 1.72 2.59 5.87
C ILE A 85 3.15 2.86 6.35
N ALA A 86 3.36 3.06 7.66
CA ALA A 86 4.69 3.20 8.23
C ALA A 86 5.49 1.89 8.18
N ALA A 87 4.87 0.76 8.51
CA ALA A 87 5.49 -0.56 8.37
C ALA A 87 5.84 -0.86 6.90
N ASP A 88 4.98 -0.44 5.98
CA ASP A 88 5.17 -0.55 4.54
C ASP A 88 6.35 0.30 4.02
N LEU A 89 6.54 1.50 4.57
CA LEU A 89 7.71 2.32 4.32
C LEU A 89 9.00 1.65 4.84
N ILE A 90 8.97 1.10 6.06
CA ILE A 90 10.12 0.39 6.64
C ILE A 90 10.51 -0.81 5.77
N LEU A 91 9.52 -1.59 5.32
CA LEU A 91 9.75 -2.71 4.40
C LEU A 91 10.39 -2.25 3.09
N SER A 92 9.92 -1.13 2.54
CA SER A 92 10.45 -0.57 1.29
C SER A 92 11.88 -0.05 1.43
N ILE A 93 12.27 0.45 2.60
CA ILE A 93 13.64 0.86 2.91
C ILE A 93 14.55 -0.36 3.05
N PHE A 94 14.07 -1.41 3.73
CA PHE A 94 14.85 -2.63 3.95
C PHE A 94 15.11 -3.42 2.66
N ILE A 95 14.17 -3.40 1.71
CA ILE A 95 14.26 -4.10 0.41
C ILE A 95 14.71 -3.15 -0.72
N PRO A 96 15.64 -2.23 -0.43
CA PRO A 96 15.88 -0.95 -1.13
C PRO A 96 15.01 -0.73 -2.38
N ALA A 97 13.74 -0.39 -2.19
CA ALA A 97 12.74 -0.27 -3.26
C ALA A 97 12.34 1.21 -3.43
N PRO A 98 13.01 2.01 -4.28
CA PRO A 98 12.80 3.45 -4.35
C PRO A 98 11.37 3.83 -4.70
N ILE A 99 10.75 3.10 -5.65
CA ILE A 99 9.35 3.29 -6.04
C ILE A 99 8.42 3.00 -4.84
N GLY A 100 8.73 1.96 -4.06
CA GLY A 100 7.99 1.62 -2.85
C GLY A 100 8.04 2.75 -1.82
N ILE A 101 9.24 3.27 -1.55
CA ILE A 101 9.46 4.39 -0.62
C ILE A 101 8.63 5.61 -1.01
N VAL A 102 8.69 6.03 -2.28
CA VAL A 102 7.93 7.20 -2.78
C VAL A 102 6.43 6.97 -2.61
N ILE A 103 5.92 5.79 -2.98
CA ILE A 103 4.51 5.45 -2.84
C ILE A 103 4.07 5.48 -1.37
N SER A 104 4.86 4.93 -0.45
CA SER A 104 4.54 4.92 0.97
C SER A 104 4.56 6.32 1.58
N ILE A 105 5.53 7.17 1.22
CA ILE A 105 5.59 8.57 1.68
C ILE A 105 4.38 9.37 1.19
N VAL A 106 4.06 9.29 -0.10
CA VAL A 106 2.89 9.98 -0.69
C VAL A 106 1.60 9.49 -0.01
N SER A 107 1.46 8.17 0.15
CA SER A 107 0.31 7.57 0.82
C SER A 107 0.17 8.07 2.25
N LEU A 108 1.28 8.13 3.01
CA LEU A 108 1.31 8.61 4.38
C LEU A 108 0.90 10.08 4.47
N GLY A 109 1.46 10.93 3.60
CA GLY A 109 1.11 12.35 3.50
C GLY A 109 -0.38 12.57 3.22
N LEU A 110 -0.96 11.78 2.30
CA LEU A 110 -2.39 11.84 1.99
C LEU A 110 -3.26 11.51 3.21
N THR A 111 -2.79 10.69 4.15
CA THR A 111 -3.54 10.39 5.39
C THR A 111 -3.74 11.60 6.29
N PHE A 112 -2.90 12.64 6.21
CA PHE A 112 -3.01 13.83 7.06
C PHE A 112 -4.02 14.86 6.53
N THR A 113 -4.53 14.66 5.32
CA THR A 113 -5.49 15.57 4.71
C THR A 113 -6.86 15.55 5.41
N GLN A 114 -7.54 16.69 5.44
CA GLN A 114 -8.80 16.84 6.16
C GLN A 114 -9.89 15.88 5.67
N SER A 115 -9.97 15.61 4.37
CA SER A 115 -10.96 14.68 3.81
C SER A 115 -10.77 13.24 4.29
N VAL A 116 -9.53 12.80 4.48
CA VAL A 116 -9.23 11.47 5.03
C VAL A 116 -9.53 11.45 6.53
N ARG A 117 -9.08 12.46 7.29
CA ARG A 117 -9.39 12.59 8.72
C ARG A 117 -10.90 12.53 8.98
N ASN A 118 -11.69 13.31 8.23
CA ASN A 118 -13.14 13.35 8.38
C ASN A 118 -13.80 11.98 8.13
N TYR A 119 -13.31 11.21 7.15
CA TYR A 119 -13.83 9.87 6.87
C TYR A 119 -13.65 8.91 8.06
N PHE A 120 -12.50 8.99 8.73
CA PHE A 120 -12.17 8.16 9.88
C PHE A 120 -12.82 8.63 11.19
N SER A 121 -13.08 9.93 11.34
CA SER A 121 -13.78 10.49 12.51
C SER A 121 -15.28 10.23 12.50
N TYR A 122 -15.86 9.88 11.34
CA TYR A 122 -17.29 9.57 11.26
C TYR A 122 -17.60 8.25 11.96
N LYS A 123 -18.31 8.34 13.08
CA LYS A 123 -18.95 7.21 13.76
C LYS A 123 -20.31 6.98 13.08
N GLY A 124 -20.41 5.90 12.32
CA GLY A 124 -21.69 5.39 11.83
C GLY A 124 -22.39 4.59 12.93
#